data_AF-A0A2V7SMQ3-F1
#
_entry.id   AF-A0A2V7SMQ3-F1
#
_cell.length_a   1.000
_cell.length_b   1.000
_cell.length_c   1.000
_cell.angle_alpha   90.00
_cell.angle_beta   90.00
_cell.angle_gamma   90.00
#
_symmetry.space_group_name_H-M   'P 1'
#
loop_
_entity.id
_entity.type
_entity.pdbx_description
1 polymer ?
#
loop_
_entity_poly.entity_id
_entity_poly.type
_entity_poly.pdbx_seq_one_letter_code
_entity_poly.pdbx_strand_id
1 'polypeptide(L)'
;MARLAHRLAPLLYLQRDEWFPLERAVAVVHPTRPIIGYHLLWRDDVHGAWIPFTVPTDEEIVWVGHDPSGAPTDIWTYWHGKILHADWRGRGTPAVDVQWGKHGLLPRGIIESDLPRFQTLNSFYAFHQLGVIDILLGRITRPGPSGFFHSYRRYRDFTRLMRSGEALDVVVRSADPTAILAAVFGTPYSEKPPWP
;
A
#
# COMPACT_ATOMS: atom_id res chain seq x y z
N MET A 1 -3.78 -17.20 15.19
CA MET A 1 -4.14 -16.11 14.25
C MET A 1 -3.25 -14.89 14.44
N ALA A 2 -3.36 -14.13 15.54
CA ALA A 2 -2.57 -12.90 15.75
C ALA A 2 -1.06 -13.09 15.55
N ARG A 3 -0.44 -14.09 16.19
CA ARG A 3 0.99 -14.39 16.01
C ARG A 3 1.40 -14.64 14.54
N LEU A 4 0.55 -15.32 13.77
CA LEU A 4 0.81 -15.58 12.35
C LEU A 4 0.73 -14.27 11.55
N ALA A 5 -0.30 -13.46 11.80
CA ALA A 5 -0.48 -12.17 11.14
C ALA A 5 0.70 -11.21 11.40
N HIS A 6 1.17 -11.08 12.64
CA HIS A 6 2.35 -10.26 12.93
C HIS A 6 3.63 -10.81 12.29
N ARG A 7 3.81 -12.15 12.29
CA ARG A 7 5.00 -12.78 11.69
C ARG A 7 5.05 -12.63 10.17
N LEU A 8 3.91 -12.72 9.51
CA LEU A 8 3.78 -12.60 8.06
C LEU A 8 3.51 -11.16 7.60
N ALA A 9 3.45 -10.20 8.52
CA ALA A 9 3.23 -8.82 8.18
C ALA A 9 4.36 -8.32 7.26
N PRO A 10 4.03 -7.73 6.10
CA PRO A 10 5.05 -7.35 5.13
C PRO A 10 5.91 -6.21 5.65
N LEU A 11 7.21 -6.27 5.37
CA LEU A 11 8.09 -5.12 5.49
C LEU A 11 7.70 -4.10 4.41
N LEU A 12 7.47 -2.86 4.83
CA LEU A 12 7.17 -1.77 3.92
C LEU A 12 8.45 -0.97 3.67
N TYR A 13 8.95 -0.98 2.45
CA TYR A 13 10.07 -0.16 2.02
C TYR A 13 9.50 1.10 1.37
N LEU A 14 9.33 2.14 2.18
CA LEU A 14 8.77 3.39 1.71
C LEU A 14 9.79 4.12 0.84
N GLN A 15 9.30 4.82 -0.18
CA GLN A 15 10.09 5.85 -0.82
C GLN A 15 10.57 6.84 0.26
N ARG A 16 11.85 7.19 0.21
CA ARG A 16 12.53 7.88 1.32
C ARG A 16 11.88 9.21 1.74
N ASP A 17 11.29 9.92 0.78
CA ASP A 17 10.70 11.25 0.93
C ASP A 17 9.17 11.20 1.05
N GLU A 18 8.61 10.02 1.37
CA GLU A 18 7.16 9.85 1.62
C GLU A 18 6.70 10.74 2.78
N TRP A 19 5.68 11.55 2.49
CA TRP A 19 5.15 12.61 3.35
C TRP A 19 4.00 12.12 4.22
N PHE A 20 3.13 11.27 3.69
CA PHE A 20 1.92 10.83 4.36
C PHE A 20 2.23 9.66 5.29
N PRO A 21 1.90 9.77 6.59
CA PRO A 21 2.08 8.66 7.50
C PRO A 21 1.03 7.58 7.23
N LEU A 22 1.41 6.34 7.56
CA LEU A 22 0.46 5.26 7.75
C LEU A 22 -0.34 5.56 9.02
N GLU A 23 -1.65 5.73 8.89
CA GLU A 23 -2.57 6.08 9.99
C GLU A 23 -3.10 4.85 10.70
N ARG A 24 -3.52 3.84 9.93
CA ARG A 24 -4.09 2.61 10.45
C ARG A 24 -3.61 1.42 9.65
N ALA A 25 -3.50 0.27 10.30
CA ALA A 25 -3.26 -1.01 9.63
C ALA A 25 -4.08 -2.14 10.26
N VAL A 26 -4.75 -2.91 9.40
CA VAL A 26 -5.59 -4.05 9.80
C VAL A 26 -5.11 -5.30 9.08
N ALA A 27 -4.89 -6.37 9.85
CA ALA A 27 -4.65 -7.68 9.28
C ALA A 27 -5.93 -8.53 9.32
N VAL A 28 -6.36 -9.01 8.16
CA VAL A 28 -7.55 -9.85 7.97
C VAL A 28 -7.09 -11.24 7.58
N VAL A 29 -7.26 -12.20 8.48
CA VAL A 29 -6.98 -13.61 8.20
C VAL A 29 -8.23 -14.25 7.61
N HIS A 30 -8.12 -14.81 6.40
CA HIS A 30 -9.23 -15.48 5.77
C HIS A 30 -9.63 -16.75 6.55
N PRO A 31 -10.92 -17.09 6.69
CA PRO A 31 -11.33 -18.23 7.50
C PRO A 31 -10.94 -19.59 6.93
N THR A 32 -10.99 -19.76 5.60
CA THR A 32 -10.75 -21.03 4.91
C THR A 32 -9.57 -21.07 3.93
N ARG A 33 -9.19 -19.94 3.33
CA ARG A 33 -8.02 -19.81 2.44
C ARG A 33 -6.76 -19.49 3.27
N PRO A 34 -5.58 -20.03 2.94
CA PRO A 34 -4.34 -19.75 3.67
C PRO A 34 -3.74 -18.42 3.20
N ILE A 35 -4.47 -17.33 3.46
CA ILE A 35 -4.14 -15.98 3.00
C ILE A 35 -4.48 -14.95 4.09
N ILE A 36 -3.63 -13.94 4.23
CA ILE A 36 -3.83 -12.80 5.12
C ILE A 36 -3.80 -11.52 4.28
N GLY A 37 -4.86 -10.73 4.35
CA GLY A 37 -4.90 -9.37 3.80
C GLY A 37 -4.39 -8.37 4.83
N TYR A 38 -3.52 -7.46 4.41
CA TYR A 38 -2.99 -6.35 5.19
C TYR A 38 -3.47 -5.07 4.55
N HIS A 39 -4.47 -4.46 5.18
CA HIS A 39 -5.09 -3.21 4.75
C HIS A 39 -4.38 -2.05 5.44
N LEU A 40 -3.85 -1.12 4.66
CA LEU A 40 -2.97 -0.03 5.08
C LEU A 40 -3.63 1.30 4.74
N LEU A 41 -4.07 2.05 5.74
CA LEU A 41 -4.69 3.35 5.52
C LEU A 41 -3.65 4.47 5.65
N TRP A 42 -3.35 5.13 4.55
CA TRP A 42 -2.51 6.33 4.52
C TRP A 42 -3.36 7.57 4.73
N ARG A 43 -2.75 8.60 5.34
CA ARG A 43 -3.44 9.83 5.69
C ARG A 43 -4.07 10.54 4.49
N ASP A 44 -3.36 10.60 3.37
CA ASP A 44 -3.81 11.26 2.15
C ASP A 44 -3.21 10.62 0.89
N ASP A 45 -3.65 11.08 -0.30
CA ASP A 45 -2.95 10.91 -1.60
C ASP A 45 -2.49 12.28 -2.10
N VAL A 46 -1.37 12.32 -2.83
CA VAL A 46 -0.77 13.57 -3.30
C VAL A 46 -1.59 14.27 -4.40
N HIS A 47 -2.51 13.57 -5.06
CA HIS A 47 -3.27 14.07 -6.21
C HIS A 47 -4.75 14.30 -5.91
N GLY A 48 -5.33 15.33 -6.53
CA GLY A 48 -6.77 15.60 -6.50
C GLY A 48 -7.32 16.12 -5.17
N ALA A 49 -6.47 16.40 -4.17
CA ALA A 49 -6.89 16.85 -2.83
C ALA A 49 -7.67 18.19 -2.81
N TRP A 50 -7.58 19.00 -3.86
CA TRP A 50 -8.35 20.25 -4.00
C TRP A 50 -9.77 20.04 -4.56
N ILE A 51 -10.12 18.83 -4.99
CA ILE A 51 -11.45 18.49 -5.49
C ILE A 51 -12.36 18.17 -4.27
N PRO A 52 -13.48 18.91 -4.06
CA PRO A 52 -14.24 18.88 -2.81
C PRO A 52 -14.81 17.51 -2.38
N PHE A 53 -14.98 16.58 -3.31
CA PHE A 53 -15.62 15.28 -3.07
C PHE A 53 -14.63 14.11 -3.00
N THR A 54 -13.33 14.39 -3.06
CA THR A 54 -12.32 13.35 -2.91
C THR A 54 -12.23 12.91 -1.46
N VAL A 55 -12.14 11.61 -1.24
CA VAL A 55 -11.84 11.05 0.08
C VAL A 55 -10.36 11.30 0.34
N PRO A 56 -9.98 11.89 1.50
CA PRO A 56 -8.57 12.12 1.80
C PRO A 56 -7.78 10.82 1.86
N THR A 57 -8.28 9.83 2.60
CA THR A 57 -7.50 8.63 2.89
C THR A 57 -7.29 7.74 1.67
N ASP A 58 -6.14 7.08 1.66
CA ASP A 58 -5.73 6.12 0.65
C ASP A 58 -5.49 4.76 1.33
N GLU A 59 -6.43 3.84 1.18
CA GLU A 59 -6.27 2.45 1.58
C GLU A 59 -5.41 1.74 0.54
N GLU A 60 -4.36 1.04 0.93
CA GLU A 60 -3.62 0.11 0.08
C GLU A 60 -3.61 -1.29 0.69
N ILE A 61 -3.50 -2.32 -0.15
CA ILE A 61 -3.63 -3.71 0.31
C ILE A 61 -2.49 -4.59 -0.18
N VAL A 62 -1.93 -5.38 0.74
CA VAL A 62 -1.07 -6.53 0.45
C VAL A 62 -1.78 -7.79 0.90
N TRP A 63 -1.76 -8.84 0.09
CA TRP A 63 -2.15 -10.17 0.53
C TRP A 63 -0.94 -11.10 0.58
N VAL A 64 -0.81 -11.86 1.65
CA VAL A 64 0.26 -12.84 1.83
C VAL A 64 -0.35 -14.22 1.93
N GLY A 65 -0.02 -15.08 0.95
CA GLY A 65 -0.31 -16.50 0.98
C GLY A 65 0.70 -17.25 1.83
N HIS A 66 0.28 -18.33 2.47
CA HIS A 66 1.17 -19.15 3.28
C HIS A 66 0.86 -20.65 3.17
N ASP A 67 1.83 -21.48 3.56
CA ASP A 67 1.66 -22.93 3.64
C ASP A 67 1.13 -23.38 5.03
N PRO A 68 0.91 -24.69 5.28
CA PRO A 68 0.48 -25.19 6.59
C PRO A 68 1.50 -24.97 7.72
N SER A 69 2.79 -24.79 7.43
CA SER A 69 3.80 -24.41 8.42
C SER A 69 3.72 -22.92 8.78
N GLY A 70 3.00 -22.14 7.96
CA GLY A 70 2.86 -20.71 8.04
C GLY A 70 4.10 -19.99 7.50
N ALA A 71 4.82 -20.61 6.57
CA ALA A 71 5.84 -19.97 5.73
C ALA A 71 5.15 -19.26 4.56
N PRO A 72 5.60 -18.06 4.15
CA PRO A 72 4.99 -17.32 3.05
C PRO A 72 5.25 -18.03 1.72
N THR A 73 4.22 -18.07 0.87
CA THR A 73 4.27 -18.71 -0.45
C THR A 73 4.08 -17.71 -1.58
N ASP A 74 3.24 -16.71 -1.36
CA ASP A 74 2.78 -15.81 -2.40
C ASP A 74 2.58 -14.41 -1.82
N ILE A 75 2.81 -13.40 -2.63
CA ILE A 75 2.43 -12.02 -2.32
C ILE A 75 1.61 -11.46 -3.47
N TRP A 76 0.50 -10.83 -3.12
CA TRP A 76 -0.28 -10.01 -4.03
C TRP A 76 -0.30 -8.59 -3.51
N THR A 77 -0.26 -7.61 -4.41
CA THR A 77 -0.34 -6.20 -4.03
C THR A 77 -1.34 -5.47 -4.92
N TYR A 78 -2.02 -4.49 -4.34
CA TYR A 78 -2.81 -3.55 -5.11
C TYR A 78 -1.90 -2.46 -5.68
N TRP A 79 -1.93 -2.31 -7.00
CA TRP A 79 -1.15 -1.35 -7.77
C TRP A 79 -2.07 -0.63 -8.73
N HIS A 80 -2.57 0.54 -8.31
CA HIS A 80 -3.36 1.46 -9.14
C HIS A 80 -4.47 0.78 -9.97
N GLY A 81 -5.30 -0.03 -9.30
CA GLY A 81 -6.41 -0.75 -9.94
C GLY A 81 -6.04 -2.12 -10.52
N LYS A 82 -4.79 -2.58 -10.34
CA LYS A 82 -4.33 -3.91 -10.74
C LYS A 82 -3.84 -4.69 -9.53
N ILE A 83 -4.02 -5.99 -9.58
CA ILE A 83 -3.44 -6.91 -8.61
C ILE A 83 -2.17 -7.48 -9.24
N LEU A 84 -1.03 -7.20 -8.62
CA LEU A 84 0.25 -7.81 -8.99
C LEU A 84 0.43 -9.08 -8.15
N HIS A 85 1.17 -10.05 -8.69
CA HIS A 85 1.48 -11.30 -8.00
C HIS A 85 2.97 -11.59 -8.11
N ALA A 86 3.55 -12.14 -7.04
CA ALA A 86 4.88 -12.74 -7.07
C ALA A 86 4.94 -14.00 -6.20
N ASP A 87 5.68 -15.00 -6.68
CA ASP A 87 6.07 -16.17 -5.88
C ASP A 87 7.05 -15.74 -4.79
N TRP A 88 6.72 -16.05 -3.53
CA TRP A 88 7.48 -15.66 -2.35
C TRP A 88 8.14 -16.83 -1.63
N ARG A 89 8.05 -18.05 -2.16
CA ARG A 89 8.66 -19.24 -1.53
C ARG A 89 10.17 -19.06 -1.36
N GLY A 90 10.66 -19.32 -0.16
CA GLY A 90 12.08 -19.25 0.18
C GLY A 90 12.68 -17.84 0.22
N ARG A 91 11.89 -16.78 0.02
CA ARG A 91 12.38 -15.37 0.03
C ARG A 91 12.47 -14.74 1.42
N GLY A 92 12.01 -15.46 2.46
CA GLY A 92 11.99 -14.95 3.83
C GLY A 92 10.77 -14.09 4.12
N THR A 93 10.94 -13.04 4.93
CA THR A 93 9.83 -12.14 5.32
C THR A 93 9.20 -11.47 4.09
N PRO A 94 7.86 -11.43 3.97
CA PRO A 94 7.16 -10.67 2.92
C PRO A 94 7.62 -9.22 2.90
N ALA A 95 7.80 -8.65 1.71
CA ALA A 95 8.27 -7.28 1.56
C ALA A 95 7.67 -6.61 0.32
N VAL A 96 7.33 -5.33 0.47
CA VAL A 96 6.79 -4.50 -0.62
C VAL A 96 7.46 -3.12 -0.64
N ASP A 97 7.53 -2.54 -1.83
CA ASP A 97 7.90 -1.14 -2.03
C ASP A 97 6.64 -0.28 -2.06
N VAL A 98 6.66 0.83 -1.32
CA VAL A 98 5.54 1.79 -1.24
C VAL A 98 5.86 3.00 -2.09
N GLN A 99 5.07 3.22 -3.14
CA GLN A 99 5.21 4.36 -4.03
C GLN A 99 5.01 5.69 -3.27
N TRP A 100 5.81 6.69 -3.64
CA TRP A 100 5.66 8.04 -3.10
C TRP A 100 4.29 8.64 -3.45
N GLY A 101 3.61 9.21 -2.46
CA GLY A 101 2.46 10.09 -2.61
C GLY A 101 1.15 9.42 -3.01
N LYS A 102 1.17 8.31 -3.77
CA LYS A 102 -0.03 7.53 -4.11
C LYS A 102 -0.04 6.12 -3.53
N HIS A 103 0.99 5.77 -2.77
CA HIS A 103 1.13 4.54 -1.97
C HIS A 103 0.98 3.19 -2.67
N GLY A 104 0.83 3.15 -4.00
CA GLY A 104 0.78 1.92 -4.77
C GLY A 104 1.88 0.94 -4.35
N LEU A 105 1.49 -0.32 -4.14
CA LEU A 105 2.36 -1.33 -3.56
C LEU A 105 2.94 -2.25 -4.63
N LEU A 106 4.27 -2.40 -4.62
CA LEU A 106 4.98 -3.33 -5.49
C LEU A 106 5.56 -4.50 -4.69
N PRO A 107 5.45 -5.76 -5.13
CA PRO A 107 6.23 -6.84 -4.56
C PRO A 107 7.71 -6.50 -4.64
N ARG A 108 8.44 -6.58 -3.53
CA ARG A 108 9.86 -6.19 -3.51
C ARG A 108 10.66 -7.08 -4.47
N GLY A 109 11.43 -6.45 -5.36
CA GLY A 109 12.23 -7.14 -6.36
C GLY A 109 11.45 -7.58 -7.60
N ILE A 110 10.25 -7.05 -7.83
CA ILE A 110 9.54 -7.22 -9.11
C ILE A 110 10.35 -6.60 -10.26
N ILE A 111 10.25 -7.19 -11.46
CA ILE A 111 10.86 -6.63 -12.65
C ILE A 111 9.92 -5.54 -13.18
N GLU A 112 10.39 -4.30 -13.25
CA GLU A 112 9.54 -3.16 -13.61
C GLU A 112 8.97 -3.23 -15.03
N SER A 113 9.57 -4.03 -15.93
CA SER A 113 9.02 -4.30 -17.27
C SER A 113 7.71 -5.08 -17.22
N ASP A 114 7.42 -5.77 -16.12
CA ASP A 114 6.22 -6.58 -15.94
C ASP A 114 5.04 -5.74 -15.45
N LEU A 115 5.27 -4.45 -15.16
CA LEU A 115 4.22 -3.54 -14.74
C LEU A 115 3.24 -3.24 -15.87
N PRO A 116 1.96 -3.03 -15.55
CA PRO A 116 0.95 -2.69 -16.55
C PRO A 116 1.36 -1.46 -17.37
N ARG A 117 1.07 -1.51 -18.68
CA ARG A 117 1.36 -0.40 -19.59
C ARG A 117 0.72 0.89 -19.05
N PHE A 118 1.49 1.97 -19.02
CA PHE A 118 1.14 3.28 -18.45
C PHE A 118 1.02 3.36 -16.92
N GLN A 119 1.23 2.25 -16.21
CA GLN A 119 1.29 2.21 -14.73
C GLN A 119 2.69 1.81 -14.27
N THR A 120 3.71 2.35 -14.92
CA THR A 120 5.12 2.12 -14.55
C THR A 120 5.60 3.20 -13.60
N LEU A 121 6.68 2.94 -12.86
CA LEU A 121 7.32 3.98 -12.04
C LEU A 121 7.75 5.20 -12.87
N ASN A 122 8.18 5.01 -14.12
CA ASN A 122 8.47 6.12 -15.05
C ASN A 122 7.23 6.97 -15.34
N SER A 123 6.10 6.31 -15.59
CA SER A 123 4.83 6.97 -15.88
C SER A 123 4.35 7.79 -14.69
N PHE A 124 4.41 7.22 -13.48
CA PHE A 124 4.03 7.95 -12.27
C PHE A 124 4.99 9.09 -11.93
N TYR A 125 6.30 8.89 -12.09
CA TYR A 125 7.26 9.98 -11.95
C TYR A 125 6.92 11.15 -12.90
N ALA A 126 6.70 10.87 -14.19
CA ALA A 126 6.30 11.88 -15.15
C ALA A 126 4.97 12.55 -14.76
N PHE A 127 4.00 11.78 -14.26
CA PHE A 127 2.72 12.30 -13.77
C PHE A 127 2.91 13.28 -12.61
N HIS A 128 3.78 13.00 -11.65
CA HIS A 128 4.09 13.94 -10.57
C HIS A 128 4.73 15.23 -11.08
N GLN A 129 5.64 15.15 -12.06
CA GLN A 129 6.25 16.35 -12.63
C GLN A 129 5.24 17.23 -13.38
N LEU A 130 4.34 16.61 -14.16
CA LEU A 130 3.31 17.33 -14.92
C LEU A 130 2.15 17.80 -14.02
N GLY A 131 1.85 17.04 -12.97
CA GLY A 131 0.80 17.30 -12.00
C GLY A 131 1.20 18.23 -10.86
N VAL A 132 2.35 18.91 -10.92
CA VAL A 132 2.83 19.77 -9.81
C VAL A 132 1.81 20.85 -9.42
N ILE A 133 1.07 21.40 -10.39
CA ILE A 133 0.02 22.40 -10.11
C ILE A 133 -1.11 21.76 -9.30
N ASP A 134 -1.52 20.54 -9.62
CA ASP A 134 -2.54 19.79 -8.87
C ASP A 134 -2.09 19.53 -7.41
N ILE A 135 -0.83 19.13 -7.23
CA ILE A 135 -0.23 18.93 -5.90
C ILE A 135 -0.21 20.24 -5.10
N LEU A 136 0.21 21.34 -5.72
CA LEU A 136 0.27 22.65 -5.08
C LEU A 136 -1.13 23.19 -4.73
N LEU A 137 -2.12 22.99 -5.59
CA LEU A 137 -3.52 23.34 -5.28
C LEU A 137 -4.06 22.49 -4.12
N GLY A 138 -3.71 21.20 -4.07
CA GLY A 138 -4.07 20.32 -2.96
C GLY A 138 -3.63 20.86 -1.60
N ARG A 139 -2.50 21.56 -1.52
CA ARG A 139 -2.01 22.17 -0.28
C ARG A 139 -2.90 23.28 0.28
N ILE A 140 -3.76 23.88 -0.55
CA ILE A 140 -4.71 24.91 -0.12
C ILE A 140 -5.80 24.28 0.76
N THR A 141 -6.17 23.03 0.47
CA THR A 141 -7.26 22.32 1.15
C THR A 141 -6.74 21.34 2.21
N ARG A 142 -5.61 20.66 1.98
CA ARG A 142 -5.06 19.63 2.87
C ARG A 142 -3.53 19.73 2.99
N PRO A 143 -2.93 19.54 4.18
CA PRO A 143 -1.48 19.52 4.33
C PRO A 143 -0.82 18.42 3.49
N GLY A 144 0.13 18.78 2.63
CA GLY A 144 0.82 17.83 1.74
C GLY A 144 2.18 18.35 1.23
N PRO A 145 2.94 17.53 0.49
CA PRO A 145 4.20 17.94 -0.11
C PRO A 145 3.96 19.01 -1.19
N SER A 146 4.99 19.78 -1.55
CA SER A 146 4.90 20.76 -2.65
C SER A 146 5.09 20.15 -4.05
N GLY A 147 5.41 18.86 -4.10
CA GLY A 147 5.76 18.11 -5.30
C GLY A 147 6.95 17.19 -5.04
N PHE A 148 7.27 16.35 -6.01
CA PHE A 148 8.47 15.52 -5.98
C PHE A 148 9.60 16.20 -6.77
N PHE A 149 10.41 17.01 -6.10
CA PHE A 149 11.48 17.81 -6.74
C PHE A 149 12.84 17.10 -6.72
N HIS A 150 12.84 15.81 -7.05
CA HIS A 150 14.05 15.00 -7.11
C HIS A 150 14.12 14.19 -8.40
N SER A 151 15.28 13.59 -8.65
CA SER A 151 15.52 12.77 -9.84
C SER A 151 14.67 11.48 -9.84
N TYR A 152 14.48 10.88 -11.00
CA TYR A 152 13.85 9.56 -11.10
C TYR A 152 14.59 8.48 -10.30
N ARG A 153 15.93 8.54 -10.26
CA ARG A 153 16.73 7.66 -9.40
C ARG A 153 16.31 7.78 -7.93
N ARG A 154 16.01 9.00 -7.49
CA ARG A 154 15.52 9.27 -6.13
C ARG A 154 14.09 8.80 -5.92
N TYR A 155 13.24 8.90 -6.94
CA TYR A 155 11.86 8.41 -6.91
C TYR A 155 11.79 6.89 -6.69
N ARG A 156 12.74 6.15 -7.25
CA ARG A 156 12.86 4.69 -7.09
C ARG A 156 13.60 4.22 -5.82
N ASP A 157 13.95 5.15 -4.95
CA ASP A 157 14.75 4.88 -3.76
C ASP A 157 13.86 4.46 -2.57
N PHE A 158 13.52 3.17 -2.54
CA PHE A 158 12.70 2.55 -1.48
C PHE A 158 13.58 2.05 -0.32
N THR A 159 14.08 2.98 0.48
CA THR A 159 15.03 2.69 1.58
C THR A 159 14.46 2.87 2.98
N ARG A 160 13.33 3.57 3.13
CA ARG A 160 12.79 3.84 4.46
C ARG A 160 11.97 2.64 4.93
N LEU A 161 12.59 1.78 5.73
CA LEU A 161 11.96 0.58 6.26
C LEU A 161 10.93 0.93 7.34
N MET A 162 9.73 0.38 7.21
CA MET A 162 8.68 0.35 8.22
C MET A 162 8.21 -1.09 8.43
N ARG A 163 8.06 -1.50 9.69
CA ARG A 163 7.59 -2.84 10.06
C ARG A 163 6.07 -2.80 10.27
N SER A 164 5.29 -3.14 9.25
CA SER A 164 3.82 -3.08 9.34
C SER A 164 3.26 -3.92 10.50
N GLY A 165 3.93 -5.01 10.86
CA GLY A 165 3.57 -5.85 12.00
C GLY A 165 3.56 -5.11 13.35
N GLU A 166 4.34 -4.04 13.50
CA GLU A 166 4.36 -3.19 14.70
C GLU A 166 3.29 -2.09 14.66
N ALA A 167 2.74 -1.82 13.47
CA ALA A 167 1.72 -0.81 13.21
C ALA A 167 0.29 -1.39 13.13
N LEU A 168 0.11 -2.71 13.29
CA LEU A 168 -1.20 -3.34 13.24
C LEU A 168 -2.05 -2.90 14.43
N ASP A 169 -3.15 -2.20 14.15
CA ASP A 169 -4.15 -1.82 15.15
C ASP A 169 -5.00 -3.02 15.55
N VAL A 170 -5.39 -3.83 14.56
CA VAL A 170 -6.32 -4.95 14.74
C VAL A 170 -5.93 -6.14 13.87
N VAL A 171 -6.06 -7.35 14.43
CA VAL A 171 -6.03 -8.60 13.67
C VAL A 171 -7.37 -9.30 13.80
N VAL A 172 -8.05 -9.56 12.68
CA VAL A 172 -9.38 -10.19 12.65
C VAL A 172 -9.39 -11.44 11.78
N ARG A 173 -10.39 -12.29 12.00
CA ARG A 173 -10.74 -13.39 11.09
C ARG A 173 -12.03 -13.03 10.37
N SER A 174 -11.99 -12.87 9.05
CA SER A 174 -13.22 -12.65 8.27
C SER A 174 -13.04 -13.07 6.81
N ALA A 175 -14.12 -13.52 6.18
CA ALA A 175 -14.20 -13.64 4.72
C ALA A 175 -14.63 -12.31 4.07
N ASP A 176 -15.33 -11.46 4.81
CA ASP A 176 -15.77 -10.12 4.40
C ASP A 176 -15.32 -9.10 5.46
N PRO A 177 -14.24 -8.34 5.21
CA PRO A 177 -13.71 -7.40 6.17
C PRO A 177 -14.40 -6.03 6.17
N THR A 178 -15.35 -5.77 5.28
CA THR A 178 -15.90 -4.43 4.99
C THR A 178 -16.36 -3.68 6.24
N ALA A 179 -17.21 -4.31 7.06
CA ALA A 179 -17.73 -3.69 8.27
C ALA A 179 -16.64 -3.41 9.33
N ILE A 180 -15.63 -4.26 9.40
CA ILE A 180 -14.52 -4.12 10.37
C ILE A 180 -13.59 -2.99 9.91
N LEU A 181 -13.27 -2.94 8.61
CA LEU A 181 -12.44 -1.87 8.04
C LEU A 181 -13.13 -0.52 8.20
N ALA A 182 -14.43 -0.42 7.92
CA ALA A 182 -15.20 0.80 8.15
C ALA A 182 -15.17 1.25 9.62
N ALA A 183 -15.20 0.32 10.58
CA ALA A 183 -15.13 0.64 12.00
C ALA A 183 -13.74 1.13 12.44
N VAL A 184 -12.66 0.65 11.82
CA VAL A 184 -11.27 1.03 12.17
C VAL A 184 -10.80 2.26 11.41
N PHE A 185 -11.07 2.33 10.11
CA PHE A 185 -10.63 3.40 9.22
C PHE A 185 -11.55 4.63 9.28
N GLY A 186 -12.79 4.46 9.73
CA GLY A 186 -13.83 5.48 9.64
C GLY A 186 -14.38 5.60 8.22
N THR A 187 -15.54 6.25 8.07
CA THR A 187 -16.18 6.45 6.76
C THR A 187 -16.27 7.93 6.40
N PRO A 188 -16.03 8.31 5.13
CA PRO A 188 -15.59 7.45 4.01
C PRO A 188 -14.07 7.18 4.02
N TYR A 189 -13.65 6.05 3.42
CA TYR A 189 -12.27 5.73 3.02
C TYR A 189 -12.26 5.11 1.61
N SER A 190 -11.10 5.02 0.96
CA SER A 190 -11.00 4.48 -0.41
C SER A 190 -11.10 2.94 -0.45
N GLU A 191 -12.30 2.39 -0.32
CA GLU A 191 -12.51 0.93 -0.27
C GLU A 191 -11.95 0.19 -1.51
N LYS A 192 -11.16 -0.86 -1.26
CA LYS A 192 -10.58 -1.74 -2.30
C LYS A 192 -11.11 -3.18 -2.19
N PRO A 193 -10.95 -4.01 -3.26
CA PRO A 193 -11.37 -5.41 -3.21
C PRO A 193 -10.78 -6.13 -2.00
N PRO A 194 -11.54 -6.98 -1.27
CA PRO A 194 -11.06 -7.59 -0.04
C PRO A 194 -10.02 -8.69 -0.27
N TRP A 195 -9.99 -9.29 -1.45
CA TRP A 195 -9.14 -10.43 -1.81
C TRP A 195 -8.65 -10.33 -3.25
N PRO A 196 -7.49 -10.92 -3.58
CA PRO A 196 -6.96 -10.92 -4.95
C PRO A 196 -7.77 -11.81 -5.89
#